data_AF-A0A0D2MGA7-F1
#
_entry.id   AF-A0A0D2MGA7-F1
#
_cell.length_a   1.000
_cell.length_b   1.000
_cell.length_c   1.000
_cell.angle_alpha   90.00
_cell.angle_beta   90.00
_cell.angle_gamma   90.00
#
_symmetry.space_group_name_H-M   'P 1'
#
loop_
_entity.id
_entity.type
_entity.pdbx_description
1 polymer ?
#
loop_
_entity_poly.entity_id
_entity_poly.type
_entity_poly.pdbx_seq_one_letter_code
_entity_poly.pdbx_strand_id
1 'polypeptide(L)'
;MAEGLAKHLEGKGLREGAQRLSEALQKAKPDADEAALQSAVDALLALPVPLDPPAWLDCLDRCAPLIAEAPAALTQRLAALQRLLGGAPEDTAAALSKAPYLLLHESASVEAKVEALQAVLALPPGDATPAKIVDRFGRYPSLIERSVEGLEADMQALADLLDIELQAAVRLAFKVPALAAHPVQELREQMEMLQTLQQQQQQQQQQQQRGLDKSHAIALLLLLGIDQAAARAIAVRQPSLLTRQASGVEAKAAEYKTLFGEAPARDMLAAAPQLLTMSCDSVKARHELLQRLAQAQAAWAAQLAEAGPALLGVWLTSSEKKLRRLEQASPVPRLAHMSLQRILNLSESRWARDVEAAQAAGGGGGGAAARGGGGGGGGASGGGGGGAAAEEGGDGSGRPRRPRGGRREREKRERRLAREAGDGSAAGSAAGAQQQARPQAPPRSAAAAGP
;
A
#
# COMPACT_ATOMS: atom_id res chain seq x y z
N MET A 1 -49.46 19.18 -22.04
CA MET A 1 -48.35 18.30 -22.48
C MET A 1 -47.45 17.95 -21.31
N ALA A 2 -46.49 18.80 -20.90
CA ALA A 2 -45.55 18.42 -19.84
C ALA A 2 -46.20 18.09 -18.48
N GLU A 3 -47.24 18.83 -18.08
CA GLU A 3 -47.93 18.64 -16.78
C GLU A 3 -48.76 17.34 -16.72
N GLY A 4 -49.42 16.97 -17.82
CA GLY A 4 -50.24 15.76 -17.85
C GLY A 4 -49.42 14.47 -17.94
N LEU A 5 -48.29 14.50 -18.67
CA LEU A 5 -47.31 13.41 -18.65
C LEU A 5 -46.66 13.26 -17.27
N ALA A 6 -46.34 14.36 -16.58
CA ALA A 6 -45.81 14.31 -15.22
C ALA A 6 -46.81 13.67 -14.24
N LYS A 7 -48.09 14.06 -14.30
CA LYS A 7 -49.17 13.43 -13.51
C LYS A 7 -49.34 11.94 -13.81
N HIS A 8 -49.21 11.53 -15.07
CA HIS A 8 -49.24 10.11 -15.46
C HIS A 8 -48.08 9.33 -14.81
N LEU A 9 -46.86 9.86 -14.90
CA LEU A 9 -45.67 9.28 -14.25
C LEU A 9 -45.87 9.17 -12.72
N GLU A 10 -46.35 10.23 -12.06
CA GLU A 10 -46.67 10.19 -10.63
C GLU A 10 -47.69 9.09 -10.27
N GLY A 11 -48.70 8.87 -11.12
CA GLY A 11 -49.68 7.80 -11.00
C GLY A 11 -49.08 6.39 -11.12
N LYS A 12 -47.95 6.25 -11.83
CA LYS A 12 -47.16 5.00 -11.93
C LYS A 12 -46.17 4.83 -10.78
N GLY A 13 -46.25 5.68 -9.74
CA GLY A 13 -45.35 5.66 -8.59
C GLY A 13 -44.03 6.40 -8.82
N LEU A 14 -43.91 7.16 -9.91
CA LEU A 14 -42.67 7.80 -10.36
C LEU A 14 -42.59 9.27 -9.91
N ARG A 15 -42.92 9.56 -8.65
CA ARG A 15 -43.06 10.94 -8.15
C ARG A 15 -41.75 11.73 -8.19
N GLU A 16 -40.64 11.10 -7.84
CA GLU A 16 -39.32 11.72 -7.88
C GLU A 16 -38.77 11.68 -9.30
N GLY A 17 -38.72 12.85 -9.97
CA GLY A 17 -38.16 12.98 -11.32
C GLY A 17 -39.18 12.95 -12.46
N ALA A 18 -40.49 12.85 -12.20
CA ALA A 18 -41.54 12.90 -13.22
C ALA A 18 -41.44 14.14 -14.13
N GLN A 19 -41.19 15.31 -13.55
CA GLN A 19 -41.04 16.56 -14.30
C GLN A 19 -39.78 16.55 -15.19
N ARG A 20 -38.63 16.14 -14.65
CA ARG A 20 -37.37 16.03 -15.40
C ARG A 20 -37.49 15.04 -16.56
N LEU A 21 -38.12 13.88 -16.31
CA LEU A 21 -38.35 12.89 -17.35
C LEU A 21 -39.33 13.41 -18.41
N SER A 22 -40.42 14.08 -18.02
CA SER A 22 -41.37 14.69 -18.95
C SER A 22 -40.67 15.64 -19.93
N GLU A 23 -39.77 16.50 -19.42
CA GLU A 23 -38.94 17.39 -20.23
C GLU A 23 -37.97 16.63 -21.16
N ALA A 24 -37.29 15.60 -20.65
CA ALA A 24 -36.36 14.77 -21.42
C ALA A 24 -37.07 14.02 -22.57
N LEU A 25 -38.26 13.47 -22.32
CA LEU A 25 -39.07 12.76 -23.31
C LEU A 25 -39.59 13.70 -24.39
N GLN A 26 -40.06 14.88 -24.01
CA GLN A 26 -40.50 15.91 -24.96
C GLN A 26 -39.34 16.39 -25.83
N LYS A 27 -38.13 16.51 -25.26
CA LYS A 27 -36.92 16.83 -26.04
C LYS A 27 -36.54 15.71 -27.02
N ALA A 28 -36.70 14.45 -26.62
CA ALA A 28 -36.38 13.30 -27.47
C ALA A 28 -37.40 13.12 -28.63
N LYS A 29 -38.66 13.50 -28.42
CA LYS A 29 -39.72 13.47 -29.44
C LYS A 29 -40.54 14.77 -29.40
N PRO A 30 -40.07 15.85 -30.05
CA PRO A 30 -40.76 17.14 -30.03
C PRO A 30 -42.15 17.10 -30.68
N ASP A 31 -42.36 16.17 -31.64
CA ASP A 31 -43.60 16.05 -32.41
C ASP A 31 -44.59 15.01 -31.85
N ALA A 32 -44.24 14.30 -30.78
CA ALA A 32 -45.14 13.33 -30.17
C ALA A 32 -46.18 14.01 -29.29
N ASP A 33 -47.45 13.64 -29.48
CA ASP A 33 -48.51 14.08 -28.57
C ASP A 33 -48.40 13.38 -27.20
N GLU A 34 -49.12 13.94 -26.23
CA GLU A 34 -49.07 13.48 -24.84
C GLU A 34 -49.52 12.01 -24.70
N ALA A 35 -50.52 11.59 -25.50
CA ALA A 35 -51.05 10.23 -25.47
C ALA A 35 -50.03 9.20 -26.00
N ALA A 36 -49.31 9.54 -27.07
CA ALA A 36 -48.24 8.71 -27.63
C ALA A 36 -47.09 8.52 -26.63
N LEU A 37 -46.71 9.59 -25.91
CA LEU A 37 -45.68 9.50 -24.87
C LEU A 37 -46.13 8.65 -23.68
N GLN A 38 -47.38 8.82 -23.21
CA GLN A 38 -47.95 7.99 -22.14
C GLN A 38 -48.01 6.51 -22.55
N SER A 39 -48.46 6.22 -23.77
CA SER A 39 -48.52 4.86 -24.31
C SER A 39 -47.14 4.21 -24.41
N ALA A 40 -46.12 4.97 -24.83
CA ALA A 40 -44.74 4.47 -24.90
C ALA A 40 -44.15 4.18 -23.51
N VAL A 41 -44.40 5.04 -22.52
CA VAL A 41 -44.02 4.79 -21.12
C VAL A 41 -44.70 3.53 -20.58
N ASP A 42 -46.00 3.37 -20.83
CA ASP A 42 -46.75 2.20 -20.38
C ASP A 42 -46.24 0.91 -21.03
N ALA A 43 -45.89 0.97 -22.32
CA ALA A 43 -45.30 -0.16 -23.03
C ALA A 43 -43.91 -0.53 -22.47
N LEU A 44 -43.09 0.46 -22.09
CA LEU A 44 -41.78 0.24 -21.46
C LEU A 44 -41.91 -0.40 -20.07
N LEU A 45 -42.82 0.11 -19.24
CA LEU A 45 -43.08 -0.44 -17.90
C LEU A 45 -43.69 -1.86 -17.95
N ALA A 46 -44.31 -2.24 -19.07
CA ALA A 46 -44.84 -3.58 -19.30
C ALA A 46 -43.79 -4.58 -19.82
N LEU A 47 -42.56 -4.15 -20.11
CA LEU A 47 -41.51 -5.05 -20.58
C LEU A 47 -41.17 -6.09 -19.51
N PRO A 48 -40.87 -7.35 -19.89
CA PRO A 48 -40.60 -8.45 -18.96
C PRO A 48 -39.18 -8.37 -18.38
N VAL A 49 -38.87 -7.26 -17.70
CA VAL A 49 -37.55 -6.98 -17.11
C VAL A 49 -37.72 -6.79 -15.60
N PRO A 50 -36.82 -7.29 -14.76
CA PRO A 50 -36.87 -7.05 -13.32
C PRO A 50 -36.33 -5.64 -12.96
N LEU A 51 -36.74 -4.62 -13.71
CA LEU A 51 -36.52 -3.23 -13.32
C LEU A 51 -37.79 -2.75 -12.63
N ASP A 52 -37.63 -2.27 -11.40
CA ASP A 52 -38.71 -1.57 -10.72
C ASP A 52 -38.97 -0.21 -11.40
N PRO A 53 -40.13 0.42 -11.15
CA PRO A 53 -40.45 1.71 -11.76
C PRO A 53 -39.37 2.79 -11.55
N PRO A 54 -38.76 2.94 -10.35
CA PRO A 54 -37.64 3.87 -10.15
C PRO A 54 -36.40 3.59 -11.03
N ALA A 55 -36.03 2.32 -11.23
CA ALA A 55 -34.91 1.98 -12.10
C ALA A 55 -35.20 2.27 -13.58
N TRP A 56 -36.45 2.09 -14.01
CA TRP A 56 -36.89 2.50 -15.36
C TRP A 56 -36.81 4.02 -15.56
N LEU A 57 -37.16 4.82 -14.55
CA LEU A 57 -36.96 6.27 -14.60
C LEU A 57 -35.50 6.64 -14.85
N ASP A 58 -34.60 6.09 -14.04
CA ASP A 58 -33.16 6.37 -14.17
C ASP A 58 -32.60 5.91 -15.53
N CYS A 59 -33.14 4.82 -16.09
CA CYS A 59 -32.83 4.40 -17.45
C CYS A 59 -33.28 5.42 -18.50
N LEU A 60 -34.53 5.90 -18.42
CA LEU A 60 -35.09 6.84 -19.40
C LEU A 60 -34.51 8.25 -19.29
N ASP A 61 -34.18 8.69 -18.07
CA ASP A 61 -33.52 9.97 -17.85
C ASP A 61 -32.14 10.02 -18.53
N ARG A 62 -31.40 8.89 -18.48
CA ARG A 62 -30.09 8.74 -19.14
C ARG A 62 -30.18 8.36 -20.61
N CYS A 63 -31.33 7.87 -21.06
CA CYS A 63 -31.50 7.33 -22.41
C CYS A 63 -32.92 7.56 -22.94
N ALA A 64 -33.30 8.84 -23.04
CA ALA A 64 -34.60 9.25 -23.55
C ALA A 64 -34.96 8.70 -24.95
N PRO A 65 -34.00 8.45 -25.88
CA PRO A 65 -34.32 7.84 -27.18
C PRO A 65 -34.99 6.45 -27.10
N LEU A 66 -34.92 5.75 -25.97
CA LEU A 66 -35.64 4.46 -25.80
C LEU A 66 -37.15 4.59 -26.01
N ILE A 67 -37.74 5.75 -25.74
CA ILE A 67 -39.16 6.00 -25.99
C ILE A 67 -39.51 6.05 -27.49
N ALA A 68 -38.50 6.14 -28.36
CA ALA A 68 -38.64 6.10 -29.80
C ALA A 68 -38.71 4.70 -30.38
N GLU A 69 -38.23 3.72 -29.64
CA GLU A 69 -38.16 2.35 -30.11
C GLU A 69 -39.52 1.64 -30.04
N ALA A 70 -39.77 0.76 -31.00
CA ALA A 70 -40.95 -0.10 -30.97
C ALA A 70 -40.86 -1.10 -29.80
N PRO A 71 -41.93 -1.30 -29.00
CA PRO A 71 -41.90 -2.22 -27.86
C PRO A 71 -41.47 -3.65 -28.21
N ALA A 72 -41.83 -4.12 -29.40
CA ALA A 72 -41.41 -5.43 -29.91
C ALA A 72 -39.88 -5.51 -30.12
N ALA A 73 -39.26 -4.45 -30.65
CA ALA A 73 -37.81 -4.38 -30.86
C ALA A 73 -37.06 -4.35 -29.51
N LEU A 74 -37.54 -3.56 -28.56
CA LEU A 74 -36.99 -3.52 -27.20
C LEU A 74 -37.11 -4.88 -26.50
N THR A 75 -38.25 -5.56 -26.63
CA THR A 75 -38.46 -6.91 -26.09
C THR A 75 -37.45 -7.91 -26.67
N GLN A 76 -37.21 -7.87 -27.99
CA GLN A 76 -36.23 -8.72 -28.66
C GLN A 76 -34.79 -8.42 -28.19
N ARG A 77 -34.42 -7.14 -28.09
CA ARG A 77 -33.09 -6.71 -27.62
C ARG A 77 -32.86 -7.09 -26.16
N LEU A 78 -33.88 -6.96 -25.32
CA LEU A 78 -33.85 -7.41 -23.91
C LEU A 78 -33.64 -8.91 -23.80
N ALA A 79 -34.38 -9.71 -24.56
CA ALA A 79 -34.21 -11.16 -24.56
C ALA A 79 -32.81 -11.58 -25.04
N ALA A 80 -32.23 -10.85 -25.99
CA ALA A 80 -30.86 -11.10 -26.42
C ALA A 80 -29.82 -10.69 -25.36
N LEU A 81 -29.98 -9.51 -24.76
CA LEU A 81 -29.12 -9.06 -23.66
C LEU A 81 -29.17 -10.04 -22.48
N GLN A 82 -30.35 -10.53 -22.12
CA GLN A 82 -30.51 -11.53 -21.07
C GLN A 82 -29.78 -12.83 -21.40
N ARG A 83 -29.86 -13.32 -22.64
CA ARG A 83 -29.08 -14.50 -23.09
C ARG A 83 -27.58 -14.25 -23.02
N LEU A 84 -27.12 -13.09 -23.49
CA LEU A 84 -25.70 -12.70 -23.47
C LEU A 84 -25.15 -12.66 -22.04
N LEU A 85 -25.95 -12.21 -21.07
CA LEU A 85 -25.58 -12.09 -19.67
C LEU A 85 -25.75 -13.39 -18.86
N GLY A 86 -26.12 -14.51 -19.49
CA GLY A 86 -26.23 -15.81 -18.83
C GLY A 86 -27.63 -16.14 -18.28
N GLY A 87 -28.66 -15.39 -18.69
CA GLY A 87 -30.06 -15.71 -18.43
C GLY A 87 -30.64 -15.15 -17.13
N ALA A 88 -29.78 -14.75 -16.18
CA ALA A 88 -30.21 -14.20 -14.90
C ALA A 88 -30.89 -12.82 -15.10
N PRO A 89 -32.15 -12.66 -14.67
CA PRO A 89 -32.85 -11.37 -14.77
C PRO A 89 -32.11 -10.25 -14.01
N GLU A 90 -31.52 -10.56 -12.86
CA GLU A 90 -30.83 -9.60 -11.99
C GLU A 90 -29.62 -8.97 -12.68
N ASP A 91 -28.85 -9.76 -13.43
CA ASP A 91 -27.69 -9.29 -14.19
C ASP A 91 -28.12 -8.34 -15.32
N THR A 92 -29.27 -8.61 -15.94
CA THR A 92 -29.85 -7.76 -16.99
C THR A 92 -30.30 -6.42 -16.40
N ALA A 93 -30.98 -6.42 -15.26
CA ALA A 93 -31.33 -5.18 -14.56
C ALA A 93 -30.08 -4.41 -14.09
N ALA A 94 -29.06 -5.10 -13.57
CA ALA A 94 -27.80 -4.49 -13.18
C ALA A 94 -27.04 -3.87 -14.36
N ALA A 95 -27.10 -4.48 -15.55
CA ALA A 95 -26.54 -3.93 -16.77
C ALA A 95 -27.32 -2.69 -17.24
N LEU A 96 -28.66 -2.76 -17.32
CA LEU A 96 -29.50 -1.65 -17.77
C LEU A 96 -29.45 -0.44 -16.84
N SER A 97 -29.38 -0.68 -15.53
CA SER A 97 -29.20 0.38 -14.54
C SER A 97 -27.84 1.10 -14.64
N LYS A 98 -26.89 0.58 -15.42
CA LYS A 98 -25.59 1.23 -15.70
C LYS A 98 -25.48 1.71 -17.13
N ALA A 99 -26.14 1.02 -18.06
CA ALA A 99 -25.93 1.12 -19.50
C ALA A 99 -27.26 1.00 -20.28
N PRO A 100 -28.23 1.90 -20.06
CA PRO A 100 -29.55 1.78 -20.69
C PRO A 100 -29.49 1.89 -22.23
N TYR A 101 -28.46 2.55 -22.77
CA TYR A 101 -28.22 2.69 -24.21
C TYR A 101 -27.92 1.37 -24.91
N LEU A 102 -27.58 0.28 -24.19
CA LEU A 102 -27.44 -1.05 -24.79
C LEU A 102 -28.69 -1.48 -25.57
N LEU A 103 -29.86 -1.00 -25.15
CA LEU A 103 -31.13 -1.28 -25.82
C LEU A 103 -31.37 -0.46 -27.09
N LEU A 104 -30.54 0.55 -27.37
CA LEU A 104 -30.57 1.29 -28.63
C LEU A 104 -29.78 0.58 -29.74
N HIS A 105 -28.92 -0.37 -29.39
CA HIS A 105 -28.12 -1.11 -30.35
C HIS A 105 -28.81 -2.42 -30.74
N GLU A 106 -28.63 -2.83 -32.00
CA GLU A 106 -29.04 -4.16 -32.43
C GLU A 106 -28.29 -5.24 -31.63
N SER A 107 -29.01 -6.29 -31.21
CA SER A 107 -28.43 -7.31 -30.34
C SER A 107 -27.21 -8.01 -30.96
N ALA A 108 -27.24 -8.24 -32.27
CA ALA A 108 -26.11 -8.82 -33.00
C ALA A 108 -24.85 -7.92 -32.92
N SER A 109 -25.03 -6.60 -32.88
CA SER A 109 -23.93 -5.64 -32.72
C SER A 109 -23.34 -5.70 -31.31
N VAL A 110 -24.18 -5.80 -30.28
CA VAL A 110 -23.71 -5.90 -28.88
C VAL A 110 -23.00 -7.23 -28.64
N GLU A 111 -23.56 -8.35 -29.13
CA GLU A 111 -22.93 -9.68 -29.03
C GLU A 111 -21.56 -9.71 -29.73
N ALA A 112 -21.50 -9.28 -31.00
CA ALA A 112 -20.25 -9.22 -31.76
C ALA A 112 -19.19 -8.33 -31.11
N LYS A 113 -19.60 -7.22 -30.48
CA LYS A 113 -18.67 -6.31 -29.79
C LYS A 113 -18.19 -6.86 -28.47
N VAL A 114 -19.04 -7.56 -27.72
CA VAL A 114 -18.60 -8.26 -26.51
C VAL A 114 -17.63 -9.39 -26.89
N GLU A 115 -17.89 -10.14 -27.95
CA GLU A 115 -16.98 -11.17 -28.46
C GLU A 115 -15.65 -10.57 -28.94
N ALA A 116 -15.70 -9.45 -29.67
CA ALA A 116 -14.51 -8.71 -30.08
C ALA A 116 -13.71 -8.19 -28.89
N LEU A 117 -14.38 -7.59 -27.89
CA LEU A 117 -13.75 -7.20 -26.64
C LEU A 117 -13.10 -8.41 -25.96
N GLN A 118 -13.76 -9.58 -25.92
CA GLN A 118 -13.13 -10.80 -25.38
C GLN A 118 -11.86 -11.20 -26.15
N ALA A 119 -11.91 -11.14 -27.48
CA ALA A 119 -10.79 -11.49 -28.35
C ALA A 119 -9.60 -10.52 -28.18
N VAL A 120 -9.87 -9.21 -28.27
CA VAL A 120 -8.85 -8.15 -28.09
C VAL A 120 -8.29 -8.18 -26.68
N LEU A 121 -9.15 -8.42 -25.68
CA LEU A 121 -8.72 -8.40 -24.29
C LEU A 121 -7.79 -9.57 -23.93
N ALA A 122 -7.85 -10.68 -24.68
CA ALA A 122 -7.10 -11.92 -24.44
C ALA A 122 -7.00 -12.31 -22.96
N LEU A 123 -8.06 -12.01 -22.20
CA LEU A 123 -8.11 -12.22 -20.76
C LEU A 123 -8.28 -13.72 -20.48
N PRO A 124 -7.78 -14.21 -19.33
CA PRO A 124 -7.97 -15.60 -18.95
C PRO A 124 -9.45 -16.02 -19.00
N PRO A 125 -9.75 -17.24 -19.45
CA PRO A 125 -11.12 -17.75 -19.46
C PRO A 125 -11.71 -17.66 -18.04
N GLY A 126 -12.76 -16.86 -17.88
CA GLY A 126 -13.41 -16.55 -16.60
C GLY A 126 -13.25 -15.11 -16.11
N ASP A 127 -12.26 -14.36 -16.60
CA ASP A 127 -12.05 -12.95 -16.21
C ASP A 127 -12.77 -11.96 -17.11
N ALA A 128 -13.11 -12.35 -18.33
CA ALA A 128 -13.81 -11.54 -19.33
C ALA A 128 -15.17 -12.15 -19.72
N THR A 129 -15.98 -12.58 -18.75
CA THR A 129 -17.35 -13.00 -19.06
C THR A 129 -18.13 -11.83 -19.68
N PRO A 130 -19.12 -12.09 -20.56
CA PRO A 130 -19.95 -11.02 -21.13
C PRO A 130 -20.52 -10.07 -20.07
N ALA A 131 -20.97 -10.61 -18.94
CA ALA A 131 -21.46 -9.83 -17.81
C ALA A 131 -20.39 -8.88 -17.23
N LYS A 132 -19.14 -9.33 -17.08
CA LYS A 132 -18.04 -8.46 -16.61
C LYS A 132 -17.68 -7.38 -17.62
N ILE A 133 -17.70 -7.70 -18.92
CA ILE A 133 -17.43 -6.73 -19.98
C ILE A 133 -18.53 -5.67 -20.00
N VAL A 134 -19.80 -6.07 -19.99
CA VAL A 134 -20.94 -5.14 -19.94
C VAL A 134 -20.92 -4.32 -18.64
N ASP A 135 -20.60 -4.92 -17.49
CA ASP A 135 -20.47 -4.18 -16.22
C ASP A 135 -19.38 -3.09 -16.28
N ARG A 136 -18.23 -3.41 -16.87
CA ARG A 136 -17.06 -2.52 -16.92
C ARG A 136 -17.17 -1.45 -17.99
N PHE A 137 -17.53 -1.84 -19.20
CA PHE A 137 -17.57 -0.96 -20.37
C PHE A 137 -18.95 -0.34 -20.60
N GLY A 138 -20.00 -0.87 -19.97
CA GLY A 138 -21.36 -0.34 -20.06
C GLY A 138 -21.52 1.10 -19.56
N ARG A 139 -20.54 1.68 -18.86
CA ARG A 139 -20.57 3.11 -18.52
C ARG A 139 -20.02 4.03 -19.61
N TYR A 140 -19.50 3.45 -20.69
CA TYR A 140 -18.77 4.16 -21.74
C TYR A 140 -19.39 3.81 -23.10
N PRO A 141 -20.52 4.45 -23.48
CA PRO A 141 -21.22 4.18 -24.73
C PRO A 141 -20.30 4.23 -25.95
N SER A 142 -19.37 5.19 -25.96
CA SER A 142 -18.38 5.35 -27.03
C SER A 142 -17.54 4.10 -27.29
N LEU A 143 -17.27 3.28 -26.27
CA LEU A 143 -16.54 2.01 -26.43
C LEU A 143 -17.40 0.93 -27.06
N ILE A 144 -18.67 0.89 -26.71
CA ILE A 144 -19.64 -0.03 -27.29
C ILE A 144 -20.07 0.45 -28.67
N GLU A 145 -19.86 1.71 -29.04
CA GLU A 145 -20.15 2.22 -30.39
C GLU A 145 -19.02 1.97 -31.38
N ARG A 146 -17.77 1.93 -30.91
CA ARG A 146 -16.58 1.68 -31.75
C ARG A 146 -16.63 0.36 -32.50
N SER A 147 -16.00 0.32 -33.67
CA SER A 147 -15.72 -0.93 -34.37
C SER A 147 -14.62 -1.70 -33.66
N VAL A 148 -14.50 -3.00 -33.96
CA VAL A 148 -13.45 -3.86 -33.42
C VAL A 148 -12.08 -3.32 -33.79
N GLU A 149 -11.89 -2.95 -35.05
CA GLU A 149 -10.64 -2.40 -35.57
C GLU A 149 -10.29 -1.06 -34.90
N GLY A 150 -11.31 -0.23 -34.62
CA GLY A 150 -11.12 1.03 -33.91
C GLY A 150 -10.63 0.79 -32.49
N LEU A 151 -11.26 -0.13 -31.77
CA LEU A 151 -10.86 -0.49 -30.41
C LEU A 151 -9.43 -1.07 -30.37
N GLU A 152 -9.06 -1.94 -31.31
CA GLU A 152 -7.69 -2.46 -31.43
C GLU A 152 -6.67 -1.34 -31.68
N ALA A 153 -6.98 -0.41 -32.59
CA ALA A 153 -6.13 0.74 -32.86
C ALA A 153 -5.97 1.63 -31.61
N ASP A 154 -7.04 1.84 -30.84
CA ASP A 154 -6.99 2.60 -29.60
C ASP A 154 -6.16 1.90 -28.52
N MET A 155 -6.26 0.56 -28.40
CA MET A 155 -5.44 -0.21 -27.47
C MET A 155 -3.96 -0.17 -27.84
N GLN A 156 -3.65 -0.22 -29.14
CA GLN A 156 -2.28 -0.07 -29.63
C GLN A 156 -1.75 1.35 -29.38
N ALA A 157 -2.54 2.38 -29.68
CA ALA A 157 -2.14 3.76 -29.44
C ALA A 157 -1.97 4.07 -27.93
N LEU A 158 -2.77 3.45 -27.06
CA LEU A 158 -2.57 3.50 -25.61
C LEU A 158 -1.30 2.79 -25.17
N ALA A 159 -0.99 1.64 -25.77
CA ALA A 159 0.25 0.89 -25.51
C ALA A 159 1.49 1.71 -25.87
N ASP A 160 1.48 2.35 -27.05
CA ASP A 160 2.54 3.22 -27.53
C ASP A 160 2.69 4.48 -26.65
N LEU A 161 1.59 5.08 -26.21
CA LEU A 161 1.60 6.25 -25.33
C LEU A 161 2.23 5.95 -23.97
N LEU A 162 1.97 4.76 -23.43
CA LEU A 162 2.44 4.35 -22.11
C LEU A 162 3.78 3.60 -22.14
N ASP A 163 4.31 3.32 -23.34
CA ASP A 163 5.51 2.49 -23.57
C ASP A 163 5.41 1.13 -22.86
N ILE A 164 4.29 0.43 -23.08
CA ILE A 164 4.02 -0.91 -22.53
C ILE A 164 3.56 -1.87 -23.62
N GLU A 165 3.65 -3.17 -23.34
CA GLU A 165 3.11 -4.19 -24.24
C GLU A 165 1.59 -4.03 -24.43
N LEU A 166 1.08 -4.29 -25.64
CA LEU A 166 -0.34 -4.21 -25.99
C LEU A 166 -1.23 -4.95 -24.97
N GLN A 167 -0.82 -6.15 -24.55
CA GLN A 167 -1.54 -6.95 -23.55
C GLN A 167 -1.60 -6.29 -22.17
N ALA A 168 -0.58 -5.52 -21.79
CA ALA A 168 -0.59 -4.74 -20.55
C ALA A 168 -1.54 -3.53 -20.67
N ALA A 169 -1.54 -2.83 -21.80
CA ALA A 169 -2.45 -1.72 -22.08
C ALA A 169 -3.92 -2.16 -22.07
N VAL A 170 -4.19 -3.29 -22.70
CA VAL A 170 -5.49 -3.97 -22.70
C VAL A 170 -5.98 -4.32 -21.29
N ARG A 171 -5.12 -4.93 -20.45
CA ARG A 171 -5.47 -5.22 -19.05
C ARG A 171 -5.68 -3.96 -18.22
N LEU A 172 -4.93 -2.90 -18.52
CA LEU A 172 -5.07 -1.60 -17.88
C LEU A 172 -6.39 -0.94 -18.26
N ALA A 173 -6.75 -0.93 -19.56
CA ALA A 173 -8.03 -0.48 -20.07
C ALA A 173 -9.20 -1.26 -19.46
N PHE A 174 -9.08 -2.58 -19.27
CA PHE A 174 -10.10 -3.36 -18.57
C PHE A 174 -10.29 -2.94 -17.11
N LYS A 175 -9.19 -2.63 -16.41
CA LYS A 175 -9.23 -2.15 -15.01
C LYS A 175 -9.73 -0.71 -14.91
N VAL A 176 -9.41 0.11 -15.89
CA VAL A 176 -9.73 1.55 -15.95
C VAL A 176 -10.32 1.86 -17.33
N PRO A 177 -11.61 1.52 -17.57
CA PRO A 177 -12.23 1.66 -18.90
C PRO A 177 -12.26 3.09 -19.44
N ALA A 178 -12.17 4.10 -18.57
CA ALA A 178 -12.01 5.49 -18.98
C ALA A 178 -10.81 5.69 -19.92
N LEU A 179 -9.70 4.97 -19.72
CA LEU A 179 -8.52 5.09 -20.58
C LEU A 179 -8.79 4.64 -22.02
N ALA A 180 -9.67 3.68 -22.22
CA ALA A 180 -10.08 3.27 -23.56
C ALA A 180 -11.11 4.24 -24.16
N ALA A 181 -11.96 4.81 -23.31
CA ALA A 181 -13.07 5.67 -23.76
C ALA A 181 -12.60 7.04 -24.27
N HIS A 182 -11.48 7.55 -23.77
CA HIS A 182 -10.90 8.82 -24.21
C HIS A 182 -10.05 8.66 -25.48
N PRO A 183 -10.06 9.64 -26.41
CA PRO A 183 -9.09 9.70 -27.48
C PRO A 183 -7.66 9.74 -26.93
N VAL A 184 -6.73 8.99 -27.54
CA VAL A 184 -5.33 8.93 -27.10
C VAL A 184 -4.64 10.30 -27.10
N GLN A 185 -5.08 11.21 -27.97
CA GLN A 185 -4.58 12.58 -28.01
C GLN A 185 -4.90 13.37 -26.73
N GLU A 186 -6.11 13.23 -26.18
CA GLU A 186 -6.48 13.86 -24.90
C GLU A 186 -5.66 13.28 -23.75
N LEU A 187 -5.43 11.96 -23.74
CA LEU A 187 -4.61 11.30 -22.72
C LEU A 187 -3.16 11.79 -22.77
N ARG A 188 -2.59 12.00 -23.97
CA ARG A 188 -1.25 12.56 -24.15
C ARG A 188 -1.15 13.96 -23.55
N GLU A 189 -2.09 14.84 -23.87
CA GLU A 189 -2.13 16.21 -23.34
C GLU A 189 -2.24 16.21 -21.80
N GLN A 190 -3.05 15.32 -21.23
CA GLN A 190 -3.16 15.15 -19.78
C GLN A 190 -1.84 14.65 -19.15
N MET A 191 -1.14 13.71 -19.79
CA MET A 191 0.16 13.22 -19.30
C MET A 191 1.23 14.30 -19.34
N GLU A 192 1.30 15.10 -20.41
CA GLU A 192 2.23 16.24 -20.53
C GLU A 192 1.97 17.31 -19.47
N MET A 193 0.68 17.62 -19.20
CA MET A 193 0.28 18.53 -18.14
C MET A 193 0.71 18.01 -16.75
N LEU A 194 0.48 16.73 -16.45
CA LEU A 194 0.89 16.13 -15.18
C LEU A 194 2.42 16.13 -15.01
N GLN A 195 3.17 15.86 -16.08
CA GLN A 195 4.63 15.92 -16.07
C GLN A 195 5.11 17.35 -15.81
N THR A 196 4.48 18.34 -16.43
CA THR A 196 4.78 19.77 -16.21
C THR A 196 4.53 20.18 -14.76
N LEU A 197 3.39 19.79 -14.18
CA LEU A 197 3.06 20.05 -12.77
C LEU A 197 4.07 19.40 -11.82
N GLN A 198 4.50 18.16 -12.11
CA GLN A 198 5.51 17.47 -11.33
C GLN A 198 6.87 18.20 -11.37
N GLN A 199 7.29 18.66 -12.56
CA GLN A 199 8.52 19.43 -12.71
C GLN A 199 8.45 20.76 -11.97
N GLN A 200 7.34 21.49 -12.07
CA GLN A 200 7.13 22.74 -11.32
C GLN A 200 7.19 22.50 -9.81
N GLN A 201 6.58 21.42 -9.31
CA GLN A 201 6.64 21.07 -7.89
C GLN A 201 8.08 20.76 -7.43
N GLN A 202 8.85 20.02 -8.23
CA GLN A 202 10.26 19.75 -7.93
C GLN A 202 11.11 21.03 -7.91
N GLN A 203 10.88 21.94 -8.87
CA GLN A 203 11.57 23.24 -8.90
C GLN A 203 11.24 24.08 -7.67
N GLN A 204 9.97 24.14 -7.26
CA GLN A 204 9.56 24.84 -6.05
C GLN A 204 10.21 24.24 -4.80
N GLN A 205 10.29 22.91 -4.69
CA GLN A 205 10.99 22.25 -3.58
C GLN A 205 12.49 22.58 -3.57
N GLN A 206 13.15 22.59 -4.72
CA GLN A 206 14.56 22.97 -4.82
C GLN A 206 14.79 24.45 -4.45
N GLN A 207 13.90 25.35 -4.85
CA GLN A 207 13.97 26.77 -4.48
C GLN A 207 13.78 26.96 -2.98
N GLN A 208 12.81 26.26 -2.38
CA GLN A 208 12.58 26.27 -0.93
C GLN A 208 13.79 25.72 -0.17
N GLN A 209 14.39 24.62 -0.63
CA GLN A 209 15.61 24.06 -0.04
C GLN A 209 16.78 25.07 -0.11
N ARG A 210 17.04 25.67 -1.28
CA ARG A 210 18.11 26.66 -1.44
C ARG A 210 17.96 27.90 -0.54
N GLY A 211 16.72 28.32 -0.27
CA GLY A 211 16.42 29.43 0.64
C GLY A 211 16.61 29.06 2.11
N LEU A 212 16.13 27.88 2.51
CA LEU A 212 16.23 27.37 3.88
C LEU A 212 17.66 27.01 4.29
N ASP A 213 18.46 26.47 3.35
CA ASP A 213 19.84 26.04 3.59
C ASP A 213 20.75 27.21 4.02
N LYS A 214 20.55 28.41 3.46
CA LYS A 214 21.40 29.56 3.77
C LYS A 214 21.05 30.20 5.12
N SER A 215 19.78 30.36 5.44
CA SER A 215 19.35 31.00 6.70
C SER A 215 19.56 30.09 7.91
N HIS A 216 19.24 28.79 7.80
CA HIS A 216 19.41 27.85 8.92
C HIS A 216 20.87 27.48 9.17
N ALA A 217 21.71 27.39 8.13
CA ALA A 217 23.15 27.15 8.33
C ALA A 217 23.81 28.33 9.06
N ILE A 218 23.39 29.57 8.79
CA ILE A 218 23.87 30.78 9.50
C ILE A 218 23.36 30.79 10.95
N ALA A 219 22.11 30.37 11.21
CA ALA A 219 21.62 30.24 12.57
C ALA A 219 22.40 29.18 13.38
N LEU A 220 22.63 27.99 12.81
CA LEU A 220 23.40 26.92 13.46
C LEU A 220 24.85 27.33 13.76
N LEU A 221 25.47 28.08 12.85
CA LEU A 221 26.80 28.69 13.00
C LEU A 221 26.88 29.55 14.26
N LEU A 222 25.98 30.51 14.39
CA LEU A 222 25.95 31.46 15.49
C LEU A 222 25.62 30.77 16.83
N LEU A 223 24.75 29.76 16.80
CA LEU A 223 24.25 29.12 18.00
C LEU A 223 25.21 28.16 18.66
N LEU A 224 25.87 27.35 17.84
CA LEU A 224 26.76 26.31 18.33
C LEU A 224 28.19 26.82 18.48
N GLY A 225 28.53 28.00 17.93
CA GLY A 225 29.90 28.50 17.90
C GLY A 225 30.83 27.55 17.15
N ILE A 226 30.31 26.95 16.08
CA ILE A 226 31.03 26.04 15.17
C ILE A 226 31.34 26.76 13.87
N ASP A 227 32.30 26.26 13.10
CA ASP A 227 32.61 26.84 11.79
C ASP A 227 31.56 26.46 10.72
N GLN A 228 31.64 27.14 9.57
CA GLN A 228 30.66 26.99 8.50
C GLN A 228 30.67 25.60 7.87
N ALA A 229 31.83 24.93 7.84
CA ALA A 229 31.95 23.58 7.31
C ALA A 229 31.26 22.58 8.24
N ALA A 230 31.43 22.71 9.56
CA ALA A 230 30.76 21.90 10.57
C ALA A 230 29.24 22.11 10.57
N ALA A 231 28.77 23.36 10.47
CA ALA A 231 27.34 23.66 10.35
C ALA A 231 26.72 23.03 9.10
N ARG A 232 27.40 23.10 7.95
CA ARG A 232 26.98 22.41 6.72
C ARG A 232 26.98 20.89 6.90
N ALA A 233 27.99 20.31 7.53
CA ALA A 233 28.06 18.87 7.81
C ALA A 233 26.95 18.41 8.76
N ILE A 234 26.52 19.25 9.71
CA ILE A 234 25.35 19.00 10.56
C ILE A 234 24.06 19.02 9.73
N ALA A 235 23.86 20.05 8.89
CA ALA A 235 22.67 20.17 8.05
C ALA A 235 22.53 18.98 7.09
N VAL A 236 23.63 18.50 6.50
CA VAL A 236 23.65 17.31 5.63
C VAL A 236 23.31 16.04 6.41
N ARG A 237 23.85 15.86 7.62
CA ARG A 237 23.60 14.66 8.45
C ARG A 237 22.21 14.65 9.09
N GLN A 238 21.62 15.82 9.32
CA GLN A 238 20.29 15.97 9.93
C GLN A 238 19.45 17.04 9.21
N PRO A 239 18.92 16.76 8.01
CA PRO A 239 18.16 17.73 7.21
C PRO A 239 16.92 18.27 7.91
N SER A 240 16.32 17.49 8.83
CA SER A 240 15.15 17.92 9.60
C SER A 240 15.40 19.14 10.49
N LEU A 241 16.66 19.54 10.72
CA LEU A 241 16.98 20.78 11.43
C LEU A 241 16.68 22.02 10.60
N LEU A 242 16.67 21.92 9.27
CA LEU A 242 16.39 23.03 8.35
C LEU A 242 14.92 23.47 8.38
N THR A 243 14.03 22.65 8.93
CA THR A 243 12.60 22.95 9.08
C THR A 243 12.22 23.30 10.51
N ARG A 244 13.18 23.31 11.45
CA ARG A 244 12.94 23.65 12.86
C ARG A 244 13.13 25.15 13.05
N GLN A 245 12.26 25.78 13.83
CA GLN A 245 12.44 27.17 14.23
C GLN A 245 13.78 27.33 14.97
N ALA A 246 14.55 28.36 14.61
CA ALA A 246 15.85 28.65 15.20
C ALA A 246 15.77 28.69 16.72
N SER A 247 14.80 29.43 17.28
CA SER A 247 14.53 29.55 18.73
C SER A 247 14.44 28.20 19.46
N GLY A 248 13.80 27.20 18.84
CA GLY A 248 13.69 25.85 19.42
C GLY A 248 15.00 25.08 19.42
N VAL A 249 15.88 25.32 18.43
CA VAL A 249 17.24 24.75 18.39
C VAL A 249 18.12 25.44 19.43
N GLU A 250 18.00 26.76 19.62
CA GLU A 250 18.76 27.51 20.64
C GLU A 250 18.43 27.04 22.04
N ALA A 251 17.14 26.90 22.36
CA ALA A 251 16.67 26.44 23.65
C ALA A 251 17.24 25.06 24.00
N LYS A 252 17.23 24.12 23.05
CA LYS A 252 17.82 22.79 23.25
C LYS A 252 19.33 22.82 23.40
N ALA A 253 20.03 23.62 22.60
CA ALA A 253 21.47 23.78 22.73
C ALA A 253 21.82 24.35 24.11
N ALA A 254 21.07 25.35 24.60
CA ALA A 254 21.21 25.90 25.94
C ALA A 254 20.98 24.84 27.03
N GLU A 255 19.93 24.02 26.90
CA GLU A 255 19.70 22.91 27.84
C GLU A 255 20.87 21.90 27.87
N TYR A 256 21.45 21.56 26.73
CA TYR A 256 22.63 20.68 26.70
C TYR A 256 23.86 21.34 27.28
N LYS A 257 24.05 22.66 27.09
CA LYS A 257 25.12 23.42 27.76
C LYS A 257 24.95 23.40 29.28
N THR A 258 23.72 23.51 29.78
CA THR A 258 23.44 23.37 31.21
C THR A 258 23.72 21.95 31.73
N LEU A 259 23.38 20.92 30.95
CA LEU A 259 23.52 19.52 31.38
C LEU A 259 24.97 19.00 31.32
N PHE A 260 25.75 19.40 30.32
CA PHE A 260 27.07 18.83 30.04
C PHE A 260 28.22 19.86 30.09
N GLY A 261 27.92 21.14 30.26
CA GLY A 261 28.88 22.23 30.09
C GLY A 261 28.98 22.70 28.63
N GLU A 262 29.49 23.91 28.42
CA GLU A 262 29.45 24.54 27.10
C GLU A 262 30.28 23.81 26.03
N ALA A 263 31.57 23.57 26.31
CA ALA A 263 32.45 22.91 25.35
C ALA A 263 32.04 21.44 25.08
N PRO A 264 31.74 20.61 26.09
CA PRO A 264 31.25 19.25 25.84
C PRO A 264 29.95 19.20 25.04
N ALA A 265 28.99 20.08 25.34
CA ALA A 265 27.74 20.17 24.59
C ALA A 265 27.99 20.51 23.11
N ARG A 266 28.91 21.44 22.82
CA ARG A 266 29.29 21.79 21.44
C ARG A 266 29.83 20.59 20.68
N ASP A 267 30.76 19.86 21.26
CA ASP A 267 31.38 18.68 20.65
C ASP A 267 30.38 17.54 20.45
N MET A 268 29.50 17.32 21.44
CA MET A 268 28.40 16.36 21.35
C MET A 268 27.46 16.68 20.20
N LEU A 269 27.01 17.94 20.10
CA LEU A 269 26.08 18.38 19.07
C LEU A 269 26.70 18.34 17.67
N ALA A 270 28.00 18.62 17.56
CA ALA A 270 28.74 18.49 16.32
C ALA A 270 28.91 17.02 15.87
N ALA A 271 29.16 16.10 16.81
CA ALA A 271 29.32 14.69 16.50
C ALA A 271 27.98 13.98 16.24
N ALA A 272 26.94 14.31 17.01
CA ALA A 272 25.64 13.65 17.03
C ALA A 272 24.48 14.67 16.93
N PRO A 273 24.28 15.31 15.76
CA PRO A 273 23.28 16.35 15.57
C PRO A 273 21.82 15.87 15.77
N GLN A 274 21.58 14.57 15.79
CA GLN A 274 20.29 13.97 16.14
C GLN A 274 19.81 14.39 17.53
N LEU A 275 20.72 14.72 18.46
CA LEU A 275 20.38 15.26 19.79
C LEU A 275 19.43 16.47 19.69
N LEU A 276 19.66 17.38 18.73
CA LEU A 276 18.81 18.56 18.52
C LEU A 276 17.37 18.22 18.10
N THR A 277 17.12 16.99 17.63
CA THR A 277 15.78 16.52 17.24
C THR A 277 15.09 15.70 18.32
N MET A 278 15.85 15.14 19.27
CA MET A 278 15.32 14.40 20.41
C MET A 278 14.74 15.34 21.47
N SER A 279 13.84 14.85 22.32
CA SER A 279 13.43 15.61 23.51
C SER A 279 14.56 15.64 24.53
N CYS A 280 14.73 16.77 25.21
CA CYS A 280 15.75 16.92 26.25
C CYS A 280 15.54 15.91 27.39
N ASP A 281 14.29 15.62 27.76
CA ASP A 281 13.94 14.61 28.76
C ASP A 281 14.38 13.21 28.36
N SER A 282 14.26 12.85 27.07
CA SER A 282 14.75 11.55 26.60
C SER A 282 16.27 11.46 26.71
N VAL A 283 17.00 12.54 26.41
CA VAL A 283 18.46 12.54 26.56
C VAL A 283 18.87 12.50 28.02
N LYS A 284 18.20 13.23 28.91
CA LYS A 284 18.42 13.17 30.38
C LYS A 284 18.21 11.75 30.91
N ALA A 285 17.07 11.13 30.59
CA ALA A 285 16.78 9.76 31.02
C ALA A 285 17.81 8.74 30.52
N ARG A 286 18.31 8.90 29.28
CA ARG A 286 19.36 8.03 28.74
C ARG A 286 20.71 8.26 29.42
N HIS A 287 21.05 9.51 29.72
CA HIS A 287 22.26 9.84 30.45
C HIS A 287 22.23 9.27 31.86
N GLU A 288 21.13 9.43 32.59
CA GLU A 288 20.91 8.83 33.91
C GLU A 288 20.99 7.31 33.87
N LEU A 289 20.43 6.67 32.84
CA LEU A 289 20.56 5.22 32.65
C LEU A 289 22.03 4.81 32.49
N LEU A 290 22.81 5.49 31.66
CA LEU A 290 24.23 5.20 31.48
C LEU A 290 25.02 5.38 32.79
N GLN A 291 24.74 6.45 33.55
CA GLN A 291 25.35 6.69 34.86
C GLN A 291 25.01 5.58 35.87
N ARG A 292 23.74 5.15 35.93
CA ARG A 292 23.29 4.05 36.80
C ARG A 292 23.97 2.72 36.44
N LEU A 293 24.09 2.42 35.15
CA LEU A 293 24.76 1.21 34.68
C LEU A 293 26.26 1.26 34.95
N ALA A 294 26.90 2.43 34.81
CA ALA A 294 28.29 2.64 35.18
C ALA A 294 28.52 2.41 36.68
N GLN A 295 27.62 2.88 37.55
CA GLN A 295 27.71 2.63 39.01
C GLN A 295 27.63 1.13 39.36
N ALA A 296 26.88 0.35 38.58
CA ALA A 296 26.76 -1.10 38.79
C ALA A 296 27.96 -1.89 38.25
N GLN A 297 28.75 -1.34 37.32
CA GLN A 297 29.81 -2.04 36.60
C GLN A 297 31.07 -1.17 36.47
N ALA A 298 32.10 -1.46 37.28
CA ALA A 298 33.35 -0.68 37.32
C ALA A 298 34.02 -0.52 35.93
N ALA A 299 33.98 -1.56 35.08
CA ALA A 299 34.52 -1.49 33.73
C ALA A 299 33.78 -0.50 32.82
N TRP A 300 32.46 -0.33 33.03
CA TRP A 300 31.66 0.65 32.30
C TRP A 300 31.82 2.06 32.89
N ALA A 301 32.02 2.19 34.21
CA ALA A 301 32.39 3.46 34.82
C ALA A 301 33.70 4.01 34.23
N ALA A 302 34.74 3.17 34.11
CA ALA A 302 36.00 3.57 33.47
C ALA A 302 35.79 4.03 32.02
N GLN A 303 35.03 3.26 31.22
CA GLN A 303 34.72 3.63 29.83
C GLN A 303 33.91 4.92 29.70
N LEU A 304 32.99 5.17 30.63
CA LEU A 304 32.19 6.40 30.63
C LEU A 304 33.03 7.61 31.03
N ALA A 305 33.98 7.44 31.96
CA ALA A 305 34.93 8.48 32.35
C ALA A 305 35.95 8.81 31.24
N GLU A 306 36.37 7.81 30.46
CA GLU A 306 37.26 7.98 29.31
C GLU A 306 36.52 8.46 28.04
N ALA A 307 35.20 8.35 27.99
CA ALA A 307 34.42 8.75 26.83
C ALA A 307 34.41 10.27 26.67
N GLY A 308 35.12 10.75 25.64
CA GLY A 308 35.03 12.14 25.23
C GLY A 308 33.59 12.54 24.83
N PRO A 309 33.25 13.84 24.85
CA PRO A 309 31.89 14.31 24.63
C PRO A 309 31.28 13.81 23.31
N ALA A 310 32.03 13.84 22.21
CA ALA A 310 31.58 13.34 20.92
C ALA A 310 31.05 11.89 20.97
N LEU A 311 31.79 10.99 21.65
CA LEU A 311 31.41 9.58 21.77
C LEU A 311 30.17 9.41 22.67
N LEU A 312 30.11 10.16 23.77
CA LEU A 312 28.94 10.20 24.64
C LEU A 312 27.68 10.63 23.89
N GLY A 313 27.77 11.65 23.02
CA GLY A 313 26.67 12.09 22.16
C GLY A 313 26.17 10.96 21.23
N VAL A 314 27.08 10.18 20.64
CA VAL A 314 26.74 9.02 19.80
C VAL A 314 26.05 7.91 20.63
N TRP A 315 26.48 7.68 21.87
CA TRP A 315 25.82 6.70 22.73
C TRP A 315 24.41 7.15 23.12
N LEU A 316 24.23 8.42 23.49
CA LEU A 316 22.92 8.99 23.87
C LEU A 316 21.91 8.98 22.72
N THR A 317 22.37 9.02 21.47
CA THR A 317 21.50 8.93 20.28
C THR A 317 21.16 7.50 19.87
N SER A 318 21.73 6.48 20.53
CA SER A 318 21.39 5.08 20.27
C SER A 318 19.91 4.80 20.56
N SER A 319 19.29 3.93 19.75
CA SER A 319 17.88 3.55 19.94
C SER A 319 17.65 2.96 21.35
N GLU A 320 16.46 3.15 21.90
CA GLU A 320 16.08 2.58 23.20
C GLU A 320 16.32 1.06 23.27
N LYS A 321 16.00 0.34 22.18
CA LYS A 321 16.26 -1.11 22.05
C LYS A 321 17.74 -1.48 22.24
N LYS A 322 18.68 -0.62 21.83
CA LYS A 322 20.12 -0.83 22.01
C LYS A 322 20.53 -0.53 23.45
N LEU A 323 19.99 0.52 24.07
CA LEU A 323 20.26 0.86 25.47
C LEU A 323 19.74 -0.21 26.43
N ARG A 324 18.56 -0.79 26.16
CA ARG A 324 18.04 -1.95 26.93
C ARG A 324 18.95 -3.17 26.89
N ARG A 325 19.82 -3.31 25.88
CA ARG A 325 20.83 -4.39 25.85
C ARG A 325 21.89 -4.20 26.93
N LEU A 326 22.22 -2.96 27.28
CA LEU A 326 23.15 -2.68 28.37
C LEU A 326 22.54 -3.09 29.72
N GLU A 327 21.24 -2.81 29.92
CA GLU A 327 20.52 -3.28 31.11
C GLU A 327 20.50 -4.81 31.20
N GLN A 328 20.24 -5.50 30.08
CA GLN A 328 20.27 -6.97 29.99
C GLN A 328 21.68 -7.56 30.15
N ALA A 329 22.72 -6.87 29.66
CA ALA A 329 24.11 -7.29 29.79
C ALA A 329 24.61 -7.17 31.23
N SER A 330 24.15 -6.15 31.96
CA SER A 330 24.66 -5.80 33.30
C SER A 330 24.67 -6.97 34.30
N PRO A 331 23.59 -7.76 34.46
CA PRO A 331 23.62 -8.89 35.40
C PRO A 331 24.38 -10.13 34.89
N VAL A 332 24.90 -10.13 33.66
CA VAL A 332 25.55 -11.30 33.03
C VAL A 332 27.05 -11.03 32.93
N PRO A 333 27.91 -11.62 33.78
CA PRO A 333 29.34 -11.26 33.88
C PRO A 333 30.07 -11.27 32.53
N ARG A 334 29.85 -12.31 31.71
CA ARG A 334 30.45 -12.44 30.39
C ARG A 334 30.11 -11.28 29.45
N LEU A 335 28.89 -10.76 29.52
CA LEU A 335 28.43 -9.63 28.70
C LEU A 335 28.85 -8.29 29.32
N ALA A 336 28.87 -8.19 30.66
CA ALA A 336 29.34 -7.01 31.38
C ALA A 336 30.82 -6.68 31.10
N HIS A 337 31.64 -7.69 30.79
CA HIS A 337 33.03 -7.47 30.35
C HIS A 337 33.16 -6.89 28.92
N MET A 338 32.09 -6.82 28.13
CA MET A 338 32.14 -6.16 26.83
C MET A 338 32.09 -4.63 26.98
N SER A 339 32.77 -3.91 26.09
CA SER A 339 32.69 -2.44 26.04
C SER A 339 31.29 -1.95 25.67
N LEU A 340 30.87 -0.81 26.21
CA LEU A 340 29.59 -0.14 25.91
C LEU A 340 29.37 0.00 24.39
N GLN A 341 30.37 0.54 23.69
CA GLN A 341 30.31 0.75 22.24
C GLN A 341 30.08 -0.57 21.47
N ARG A 342 30.77 -1.64 21.86
CA ARG A 342 30.58 -2.97 21.25
C ARG A 342 29.14 -3.43 21.40
N ILE A 343 28.57 -3.38 22.61
CA ILE A 343 27.19 -3.83 22.85
C ILE A 343 26.18 -3.01 22.01
N LEU A 344 26.37 -1.69 21.95
CA LEU A 344 25.51 -0.79 21.17
C LEU A 344 25.62 -1.00 19.64
N ASN A 345 26.75 -1.54 19.16
CA ASN A 345 27.00 -1.81 17.75
C ASN A 345 26.69 -3.25 17.31
N LEU A 346 26.36 -4.17 18.22
CA LEU A 346 25.97 -5.53 17.84
C LEU A 346 24.69 -5.52 17.01
N SER A 347 24.68 -6.30 15.92
CA SER A 347 23.43 -6.66 15.23
C SER A 347 22.50 -7.43 16.17
N GLU A 348 21.19 -7.37 15.92
CA GLU A 348 20.20 -8.06 16.77
C GLU A 348 20.42 -9.58 16.82
N SER A 349 20.71 -10.21 15.68
CA SER A 349 20.98 -11.65 15.61
C SER A 349 22.26 -12.06 16.32
N ARG A 350 23.27 -11.18 16.38
CA ARG A 350 24.50 -11.45 17.14
C ARG A 350 24.27 -11.26 18.63
N TRP A 351 23.56 -10.21 19.01
CA TRP A 351 23.15 -9.98 20.40
C TRP A 351 22.37 -11.16 20.97
N ALA A 352 21.37 -11.66 20.24
CA ALA A 352 20.57 -12.82 20.68
C ALA A 352 21.43 -14.07 20.94
N ARG A 353 22.35 -14.39 20.01
CA ARG A 353 23.28 -15.52 20.18
C ARG A 353 24.23 -15.34 21.36
N ASP A 354 24.74 -14.13 21.58
CA ASP A 354 25.64 -13.85 22.71
C ASP A 354 24.90 -13.98 24.05
N VAL A 355 23.62 -13.57 24.11
CA VAL A 355 22.74 -13.76 25.28
C VAL A 355 22.46 -15.25 25.52
N GLU A 356 22.02 -15.99 24.50
CA GLU A 356 21.78 -17.44 24.59
C GLU A 356 23.04 -18.20 25.05
N ALA A 357 24.20 -17.87 24.48
CA ALA A 357 25.47 -18.50 24.84
C ALA A 357 25.89 -18.16 26.29
N ALA A 358 25.61 -16.94 26.76
CA ALA A 358 25.89 -16.56 28.14
C ALA A 358 24.93 -17.23 29.13
N GLN A 359 23.66 -17.38 28.77
CA GLN A 359 22.66 -18.12 29.56
C GLN A 359 22.99 -19.62 29.64
N ALA A 360 23.38 -20.23 28.52
CA ALA A 360 23.81 -21.63 28.48
C ALA A 360 25.05 -21.89 29.36
N ALA A 361 26.01 -20.96 29.38
CA ALA A 361 27.19 -21.07 30.22
C ALA A 361 26.88 -20.88 31.72
N GLY A 362 25.90 -20.05 32.08
CA GLY A 362 25.47 -19.82 33.47
C GLY A 362 24.61 -20.94 34.07
N GLY A 363 23.88 -21.69 33.24
CA GLY A 363 22.98 -22.77 33.70
C GLY A 363 23.65 -24.11 34.04
N GLY A 364 24.93 -24.29 33.74
CA GLY A 364 25.65 -25.57 33.89
C GLY A 364 26.32 -25.81 35.25
N GLY A 365 26.33 -24.83 36.16
CA GLY A 365 27.13 -24.88 37.39
C GLY A 365 26.48 -25.55 38.61
N GLY A 366 25.22 -26.00 38.51
CA GLY A 366 24.41 -26.31 39.70
C GLY A 366 24.03 -27.76 39.97
N GLY A 367 24.48 -28.78 39.21
CA GLY A 367 23.83 -30.10 39.30
C GLY A 367 24.58 -31.33 38.83
N ALA A 368 25.92 -31.37 38.89
CA ALA A 368 26.69 -32.59 38.55
C ALA A 368 27.18 -33.38 39.78
N ALA A 369 26.53 -33.21 40.94
CA ALA A 369 26.88 -33.95 42.16
C ALA A 369 25.63 -34.33 42.98
N ALA A 370 24.71 -35.10 42.40
CA ALA A 370 23.86 -36.02 43.18
C ALA A 370 22.99 -36.89 42.25
N ARG A 371 23.03 -38.20 42.53
CA ARG A 371 22.09 -39.26 42.16
C ARG A 371 22.37 -40.00 40.84
N GLY A 372 23.05 -41.13 41.02
CA GLY A 372 22.75 -42.31 40.23
C GLY A 372 21.40 -42.94 40.59
N GLY A 373 21.06 -43.97 39.83
CA GLY A 373 20.14 -45.04 40.22
C GLY A 373 18.67 -44.88 39.80
N GLY A 374 18.23 -45.80 38.94
CA GLY A 374 16.81 -46.13 38.69
C GLY A 374 16.12 -45.22 37.67
N GLY A 375 15.45 -45.69 36.61
CA GLY A 375 14.72 -46.94 36.44
C GLY A 375 13.21 -46.63 36.37
N GLY A 376 12.60 -46.87 35.21
CA GLY A 376 11.18 -47.26 35.11
C GLY A 376 10.12 -46.19 34.83
N GLY A 377 9.25 -46.49 33.85
CA GLY A 377 7.83 -46.08 33.73
C GLY A 377 7.58 -44.60 33.38
N GLY A 378 6.79 -44.24 32.39
CA GLY A 378 5.46 -44.78 32.07
C GLY A 378 4.43 -43.94 32.82
N GLY A 379 3.67 -43.09 32.11
CA GLY A 379 2.60 -42.33 32.74
C GLY A 379 2.07 -41.17 31.91
N ALA A 380 0.99 -41.45 31.18
CA ALA A 380 0.09 -40.44 30.62
C ALA A 380 -0.96 -40.05 31.67
N SER A 381 -1.13 -38.75 31.91
CA SER A 381 -2.29 -38.05 32.48
C SER A 381 -1.86 -36.57 32.59
N GLY A 382 -2.66 -35.54 32.39
CA GLY A 382 -4.10 -35.39 32.45
C GLY A 382 -4.37 -34.10 33.25
N GLY A 383 -5.27 -33.25 32.75
CA GLY A 383 -6.05 -32.34 33.60
C GLY A 383 -5.54 -30.90 33.80
N GLY A 384 -6.36 -29.93 33.36
CA GLY A 384 -7.27 -29.27 34.31
C GLY A 384 -6.95 -27.83 34.74
N GLY A 385 -8.00 -27.00 34.73
CA GLY A 385 -8.14 -25.75 35.51
C GLY A 385 -8.04 -24.48 34.66
N GLY A 386 -8.95 -23.51 34.65
CA GLY A 386 -10.07 -23.21 35.54
C GLY A 386 -9.95 -21.78 36.09
N GLY A 387 -11.04 -20.99 36.06
CA GLY A 387 -11.22 -19.72 36.80
C GLY A 387 -11.20 -18.45 35.92
N ALA A 388 -12.34 -17.83 35.62
CA ALA A 388 -13.12 -16.87 36.45
C ALA A 388 -12.54 -15.44 36.33
N ALA A 389 -13.22 -14.54 35.62
CA ALA A 389 -14.31 -13.65 36.07
C ALA A 389 -13.77 -12.28 36.54
N ALA A 390 -14.06 -11.25 35.75
CA ALA A 390 -14.19 -9.86 36.19
C ALA A 390 -15.04 -9.11 35.16
N GLU A 391 -16.30 -8.86 35.52
CA GLU A 391 -17.11 -7.79 34.96
C GLU A 391 -16.57 -6.45 35.48
N GLU A 392 -16.45 -5.45 34.61
CA GLU A 392 -16.97 -4.11 34.88
C GLU A 392 -16.98 -3.27 33.60
N GLY A 393 -17.98 -2.39 33.52
CA GLY A 393 -18.52 -1.84 32.27
C GLY A 393 -17.68 -0.73 31.63
N GLY A 394 -17.96 -0.51 30.35
CA GLY A 394 -17.38 0.55 29.56
C GLY A 394 -18.08 0.65 28.20
N ASP A 395 -19.13 1.45 28.17
CA ASP A 395 -19.90 1.80 26.97
C ASP A 395 -18.99 2.46 25.93
N GLY A 396 -18.86 1.83 24.76
CA GLY A 396 -18.00 2.32 23.69
C GLY A 396 -18.16 1.49 22.44
N SER A 397 -18.76 2.07 21.41
CA SER A 397 -19.00 1.50 20.08
C SER A 397 -17.68 1.18 19.34
N GLY A 398 -17.04 0.09 19.74
CA GLY A 398 -15.83 -0.45 19.14
C GLY A 398 -16.15 -1.40 17.99
N ARG A 399 -15.90 -0.95 16.75
CA ARG A 399 -15.81 -1.84 15.58
C ARG A 399 -14.84 -3.01 15.87
N PRO A 400 -15.19 -4.26 15.55
CA PRO A 400 -14.31 -5.42 15.81
C PRO A 400 -12.99 -5.27 15.04
N ARG A 401 -11.89 -5.13 15.79
CA ARG A 401 -10.52 -5.17 15.24
C ARG A 401 -10.27 -6.58 14.70
N ARG A 402 -10.21 -6.71 13.37
CA ARG A 402 -9.80 -7.95 12.69
C ARG A 402 -8.38 -8.35 13.17
N PRO A 403 -8.13 -9.62 13.48
CA PRO A 403 -6.82 -10.08 13.90
C PRO A 403 -5.81 -9.92 12.76
N ARG A 404 -4.89 -8.95 12.90
CA ARG A 404 -3.70 -8.81 12.05
C ARG A 404 -2.69 -9.90 12.42
N GLY A 405 -2.92 -11.12 11.93
CA GLY A 405 -2.03 -12.27 12.17
C GLY A 405 -1.84 -13.22 10.99
N GLY A 406 -2.62 -13.10 9.91
CA GLY A 406 -2.74 -14.18 8.92
C GLY A 406 -1.54 -14.40 7.99
N ARG A 407 -0.73 -13.38 7.68
CA ARG A 407 0.30 -13.53 6.62
C ARG A 407 1.53 -14.30 7.10
N ARG A 408 2.03 -13.99 8.30
CA ARG A 408 3.27 -14.59 8.82
C ARG A 408 3.06 -16.02 9.32
N GLU A 409 1.88 -16.33 9.85
CA GLU A 409 1.52 -17.72 10.17
C GLU A 409 1.28 -18.57 8.93
N ARG A 410 0.63 -18.02 7.89
CA ARG A 410 0.43 -18.73 6.63
C ARG A 410 1.77 -19.03 5.94
N GLU A 411 2.68 -18.07 5.90
CA GLU A 411 4.03 -18.27 5.35
C GLU A 411 4.85 -19.29 6.17
N LYS A 412 4.72 -19.28 7.50
CA LYS A 412 5.39 -20.27 8.37
C LYS A 412 4.82 -21.68 8.17
N ARG A 413 3.51 -21.80 7.96
CA ARG A 413 2.83 -23.09 7.68
C ARG A 413 3.19 -23.63 6.30
N GLU A 414 3.23 -22.77 5.28
CA GLU A 414 3.64 -23.13 3.92
C GLU A 414 5.12 -23.57 3.87
N ARG A 415 6.03 -22.87 4.55
CA ARG A 415 7.44 -23.30 4.66
C ARG A 415 7.62 -24.63 5.38
N ARG A 416 6.77 -24.94 6.36
CA ARG A 416 6.82 -26.22 7.08
C ARG A 416 6.35 -27.37 6.18
N LEU A 417 5.22 -27.19 5.49
CA LEU A 417 4.70 -28.16 4.52
C LEU A 417 5.67 -28.41 3.37
N ALA A 418 6.38 -27.38 2.88
CA ALA A 418 7.40 -27.54 1.85
C ALA A 418 8.62 -28.36 2.30
N ARG A 419 8.98 -28.30 3.59
CA ARG A 419 10.06 -29.13 4.16
C ARG A 419 9.61 -30.57 4.38
N GLU A 420 8.40 -30.76 4.89
CA GLU A 420 7.81 -32.09 5.08
C GLU A 420 7.58 -32.80 3.73
N ALA A 421 7.29 -32.07 2.65
CA ALA A 421 7.21 -32.63 1.30
C ALA A 421 8.59 -32.92 0.67
N GLY A 422 9.66 -32.26 1.12
CA GLY A 422 11.02 -32.43 0.58
C GLY A 422 11.76 -33.65 1.13
N ASP A 423 11.43 -34.11 2.35
CA ASP A 423 12.09 -35.26 3.00
C ASP A 423 11.55 -36.63 2.54
N GLY A 424 10.54 -36.67 1.67
CA GLY A 424 9.89 -37.90 1.22
C GLY A 424 10.49 -38.59 -0.02
N SER A 425 11.52 -38.03 -0.65
CA SER A 425 12.00 -38.50 -1.97
C SER A 425 13.53 -38.66 -2.07
N ALA A 426 14.16 -39.18 -1.02
CA ALA A 426 15.58 -39.55 -1.03
C ALA A 426 15.79 -41.02 -0.63
N ALA A 427 15.14 -41.92 -1.35
CA ALA A 427 15.49 -43.34 -1.36
C ALA A 427 15.40 -43.86 -2.81
N GLY A 428 16.53 -43.83 -3.51
CA GLY A 428 16.71 -44.57 -4.76
C GLY A 428 17.18 -43.73 -5.95
N SER A 429 18.51 -43.60 -6.10
CA SER A 429 19.22 -43.87 -7.36
C SER A 429 20.67 -43.40 -7.25
N ALA A 430 21.52 -44.34 -6.87
CA ALA A 430 22.96 -44.25 -7.09
C ALA A 430 23.27 -44.87 -8.46
N ALA A 431 23.56 -44.04 -9.46
CA ALA A 431 24.36 -44.40 -10.64
C ALA A 431 24.62 -43.15 -11.50
N GLY A 432 25.88 -42.93 -11.90
CA GLY A 432 26.21 -42.04 -13.01
C GLY A 432 27.09 -40.85 -12.64
N ALA A 433 28.37 -41.12 -12.45
CA ALA A 433 29.42 -40.10 -12.52
C ALA A 433 29.58 -39.59 -13.96
N GLN A 434 29.49 -38.28 -14.17
CA GLN A 434 30.10 -37.62 -15.32
C GLN A 434 30.63 -36.25 -14.89
N GLN A 435 31.96 -36.19 -14.71
CA GLN A 435 32.74 -34.98 -14.60
C GLN A 435 32.59 -34.18 -15.90
N GLN A 436 31.93 -33.01 -15.82
CA GLN A 436 32.07 -31.97 -16.84
C GLN A 436 33.00 -30.87 -16.33
N ALA A 437 34.06 -30.67 -17.11
CA ALA A 437 35.12 -29.72 -16.90
C ALA A 437 34.60 -28.27 -16.90
N ARG A 438 35.00 -27.51 -15.88
CA ARG A 438 34.89 -26.04 -15.87
C ARG A 438 35.88 -25.45 -16.88
N PRO A 439 35.45 -24.59 -17.82
CA PRO A 439 36.39 -23.83 -18.64
C PRO A 439 37.08 -22.76 -17.78
N GLN A 440 38.41 -22.78 -17.78
CA GLN A 440 39.25 -21.75 -17.18
C GLN A 440 39.18 -20.46 -18.01
N ALA A 441 38.93 -19.33 -17.36
CA ALA A 441 39.02 -18.02 -17.96
C ALA A 441 40.50 -17.63 -18.18
N PRO A 442 40.86 -17.00 -19.30
CA PRO A 442 42.24 -16.59 -19.57
C PRO A 442 42.66 -15.36 -18.74
N PRO A 443 43.95 -15.26 -18.36
CA PRO A 443 44.47 -14.12 -17.61
C PRO A 443 44.57 -12.87 -18.49
N ARG A 444 44.15 -11.72 -17.93
CA ARG A 444 44.30 -10.40 -18.57
C ARG A 444 45.77 -9.98 -18.53
N SER A 445 46.32 -9.73 -19.71
CA SER A 445 47.66 -9.16 -19.93
C SER A 445 47.75 -7.73 -19.40
N ALA A 446 48.83 -7.46 -18.67
CA ALA A 446 49.25 -6.12 -18.25
C ALA A 446 49.55 -5.24 -19.47
N ALA A 447 48.95 -4.05 -19.51
CA ALA A 447 49.30 -3.01 -20.47
C ALA A 447 50.58 -2.32 -20.01
N ALA A 448 51.53 -2.26 -20.95
CA ALA A 448 52.84 -1.65 -20.82
C ALA A 448 52.75 -0.13 -20.61
N ALA A 449 53.68 0.37 -19.81
CA ALA A 449 54.12 1.75 -19.84
C ALA A 449 54.79 2.05 -21.20
N GLY A 450 54.48 3.23 -21.74
CA GLY A 450 55.16 3.84 -22.87
C GLY A 450 55.46 5.31 -22.55
N PRO A 451 56.47 5.88 -23.23
CA PRO A 451 57.49 6.81 -22.70
C PRO A 451 57.01 8.20 -22.25
#